data_AF-A0A2V7TNB5-F1
#
_entry.id   AF-A0A2V7TNB5-F1
#
_cell.length_a   1.000
_cell.length_b   1.000
_cell.length_c   1.000
_cell.angle_alpha   90.00
_cell.angle_beta   90.00
_cell.angle_gamma   90.00
#
_symmetry.space_group_name_H-M   'P 1'
#
loop_
_entity.id
_entity.type
_entity.pdbx_description
1 polymer ?
#
loop_
_entity_poly.entity_id
_entity_poly.type
_entity_poly.pdbx_seq_one_letter_code
_entity_poly.pdbx_strand_id
1 'polypeptide(L)'
;MKPPPEDLSTIEADARRLAASARELADALARKLPRVHDDVRAARAEADSLRAALDKEKASQEKARPAAGAQGRARSAAEDQQAEDAGALLAAPFRVSARAAAAARTEPLSALAVQVAKALSPDANPVERARLIAMAFAASHREAYREDPIAP
;
A
#
# COMPACT_ATOMS: atom_id res chain seq x y z
N MET A 1 47.61 28.11 27.03
CA MET A 1 47.68 26.69 26.62
C MET A 1 47.81 26.65 25.10
N LYS A 2 48.95 26.22 24.56
CA LYS A 2 49.10 25.95 23.11
C LYS A 2 48.59 24.52 22.85
N PRO A 3 47.77 24.28 21.82
CA PRO A 3 47.40 22.91 21.45
C PRO A 3 48.67 22.13 21.07
N PRO A 4 48.70 20.80 21.32
CA PRO A 4 49.83 19.97 20.95
C PRO A 4 50.03 20.01 19.43
N PRO A 5 51.29 19.95 18.93
CA PRO A 5 51.53 19.84 17.50
C PRO A 5 50.96 18.49 17.04
N GLU A 6 49.89 18.51 16.24
CA GLU A 6 49.45 17.31 15.55
C GLU A 6 50.60 16.80 14.69
N ASP A 7 51.03 15.56 14.94
CA ASP A 7 52.11 14.93 14.19
C ASP A 7 51.66 14.79 12.74
N LEU A 8 52.37 15.44 11.80
CA LEU A 8 52.07 15.41 10.37
C LEU A 8 51.87 13.98 9.83
N SER A 9 52.54 12.99 10.43
CA SER A 9 52.38 11.57 10.11
C SER A 9 50.99 11.00 10.46
N THR A 10 50.34 11.50 11.52
CA THR A 10 48.97 11.09 11.87
C THR A 10 47.96 11.66 10.89
N ILE A 11 48.12 12.93 10.52
CA ILE A 11 47.31 13.59 9.49
C ILE A 11 47.46 12.87 8.14
N GLU A 12 48.68 12.49 7.76
CA GLU A 12 48.91 11.71 6.53
C GLU A 12 48.27 10.31 6.58
N ALA A 13 48.34 9.64 7.73
CA ALA A 13 47.73 8.32 7.90
C ALA A 13 46.20 8.39 7.79
N ASP A 14 45.58 9.41 8.40
CA ASP A 14 44.14 9.63 8.33
C ASP A 14 43.70 10.05 6.93
N ALA A 15 44.47 10.90 6.23
CA ALA A 15 44.22 11.24 4.84
C ALA A 15 44.25 10.01 3.92
N ARG A 16 45.20 9.08 4.13
CA ARG A 16 45.27 7.81 3.38
C ARG A 16 44.08 6.90 3.67
N ARG A 17 43.63 6.82 4.92
CA ARG A 17 42.44 6.04 5.32
C ARG A 17 41.16 6.60 4.69
N LEU A 18 41.01 7.93 4.70
CA LEU A 18 39.90 8.61 4.07
C LEU A 18 39.89 8.40 2.54
N ALA A 19 41.06 8.50 1.89
CA ALA A 19 41.18 8.24 0.46
C ALA A 19 40.84 6.80 0.09
N ALA A 20 41.25 5.82 0.90
CA ALA A 20 40.89 4.41 0.72
C ALA A 20 39.37 4.21 0.86
N SER A 21 38.77 4.77 1.91
CA SER A 21 37.32 4.68 2.16
C SER A 21 36.50 5.33 1.04
N ALA A 22 36.95 6.49 0.53
CA ALA A 22 36.31 7.17 -0.58
C ALA A 22 36.37 6.35 -1.88
N ARG A 23 37.49 5.65 -2.10
CA ARG A 23 37.66 4.76 -3.26
C ARG A 23 36.76 3.54 -3.18
N GLU A 24 36.66 2.90 -2.02
CA GLU A 24 35.73 1.78 -1.81
C GLU A 24 34.27 2.18 -2.03
N LEU A 25 33.89 3.37 -1.58
CA LEU A 25 32.55 3.91 -1.79
C LEU A 25 32.29 4.23 -3.27
N ALA A 26 33.27 4.80 -3.97
CA ALA A 26 33.19 5.03 -5.41
C ALA A 26 33.02 3.71 -6.19
N ASP A 27 33.77 2.67 -5.83
CA ASP A 27 33.66 1.34 -6.44
C ASP A 27 32.31 0.68 -6.13
N ALA A 28 31.79 0.85 -4.91
CA ALA A 28 30.47 0.36 -4.53
C ALA A 28 29.35 1.06 -5.31
N LEU A 29 29.45 2.38 -5.51
CA LEU A 29 28.52 3.14 -6.34
C LEU A 29 28.62 2.76 -7.81
N ALA A 30 29.83 2.61 -8.35
CA ALA A 30 30.06 2.19 -9.73
C ALA A 30 29.43 0.82 -10.04
N ARG A 31 29.40 -0.10 -9.07
CA ARG A 31 28.74 -1.40 -9.21
C ARG A 31 27.21 -1.34 -9.12
N LYS A 32 26.66 -0.42 -8.31
CA LYS A 32 25.22 -0.36 -8.02
C LYS A 32 24.43 0.54 -8.97
N LEU A 33 25.04 1.62 -9.46
CA LEU A 33 24.38 2.60 -10.33
C LEU A 33 23.84 2.02 -11.64
N PRO A 34 24.55 1.11 -12.35
CA PRO A 34 24.02 0.51 -13.58
C PRO A 34 22.73 -0.28 -13.33
N ARG A 35 22.67 -1.06 -12.25
CA ARG A 35 21.47 -1.83 -11.89
C ARG A 35 20.28 -0.93 -11.60
N VAL A 36 20.49 0.11 -10.80
CA VAL A 36 19.43 1.09 -10.49
C VAL A 36 18.96 1.81 -11.76
N HIS A 37 19.88 2.14 -12.67
CA HIS A 37 19.53 2.74 -13.95
C HIS A 37 18.67 1.80 -14.81
N ASP A 38 19.00 0.51 -14.84
CA ASP A 38 18.24 -0.50 -15.59
C ASP A 38 16.86 -0.75 -14.98
N ASP A 39 16.77 -0.80 -13.64
CA ASP A 39 15.50 -0.92 -12.92
C ASP A 39 14.57 0.28 -13.20
N VAL A 40 15.11 1.50 -13.22
CA VAL A 40 14.35 2.71 -13.56
C VAL A 40 13.88 2.68 -15.02
N ARG A 41 14.70 2.18 -15.94
CA ARG A 41 14.28 2.02 -17.34
C ARG A 41 13.17 0.98 -17.49
N ALA A 42 13.27 -0.16 -16.79
CA ALA A 42 12.26 -1.21 -16.81
C ALA A 42 10.93 -0.68 -16.24
N ALA A 43 10.96 -0.02 -15.10
CA ALA A 43 9.77 0.59 -14.49
C ALA A 43 9.12 1.64 -15.40
N ARG A 44 9.93 2.43 -16.13
CA ARG A 44 9.41 3.40 -17.10
C ARG A 44 8.74 2.71 -18.29
N ALA A 45 9.34 1.65 -18.83
CA ALA A 45 8.75 0.89 -19.93
C ALA A 45 7.42 0.25 -19.52
N GLU A 46 7.33 -0.26 -18.30
CA GLU A 46 6.10 -0.81 -17.73
C GLU A 46 5.03 0.28 -17.57
N ALA A 47 5.39 1.44 -17.02
CA ALA A 47 4.48 2.58 -16.90
C ALA A 47 3.95 3.07 -18.26
N ASP A 48 4.81 3.13 -19.28
CA ASP A 48 4.40 3.53 -20.63
C ASP A 48 3.50 2.46 -21.28
N SER A 49 3.74 1.18 -21.01
CA SER A 49 2.87 0.08 -21.46
C SER A 49 1.48 0.14 -20.83
N LEU A 50 1.40 0.44 -19.53
CA LEU A 50 0.13 0.58 -18.80
C LEU A 50 -0.65 1.80 -19.28
N ARG A 51 0.03 2.91 -19.57
CA ARG A 51 -0.61 4.09 -20.18
C ARG A 51 -1.19 3.76 -21.55
N ALA A 52 -0.43 3.07 -22.41
CA ALA A 52 -0.94 2.65 -23.72
C ALA A 52 -2.13 1.68 -23.60
N ALA A 53 -2.11 0.78 -22.62
CA ALA A 53 -3.24 -0.10 -22.33
C ALA A 53 -4.48 0.67 -21.87
N LEU A 54 -4.32 1.64 -20.97
CA LEU A 54 -5.39 2.52 -20.51
C LEU A 54 -5.97 3.36 -21.64
N ASP A 55 -5.14 3.91 -22.52
CA ASP A 55 -5.60 4.70 -23.66
C ASP A 55 -6.35 3.83 -24.67
N LYS A 56 -5.89 2.59 -24.89
CA LYS A 56 -6.59 1.61 -25.72
C LYS A 56 -7.94 1.20 -25.12
N GLU A 57 -8.00 1.02 -23.80
CA GLU A 57 -9.23 0.71 -23.08
C GLU A 57 -10.22 1.87 -23.18
N LYS A 58 -9.79 3.11 -22.92
CA LYS A 58 -10.61 4.31 -23.09
C LYS A 58 -11.15 4.45 -24.51
N ALA A 59 -10.30 4.26 -25.52
CA ALA A 59 -10.71 4.29 -26.92
C ALA A 59 -11.70 3.15 -27.27
N SER A 60 -11.57 1.99 -26.63
CA SER A 60 -12.51 0.88 -26.80
C SER A 60 -13.86 1.15 -26.11
N GLN A 61 -13.86 1.78 -24.94
CA GLN A 61 -15.09 2.21 -24.24
C GLN A 61 -15.83 3.32 -25.00
N GLU A 62 -15.09 4.26 -25.61
CA GLU A 62 -15.69 5.32 -26.41
C GLU A 62 -16.31 4.79 -27.70
N LYS A 63 -15.66 3.81 -28.36
CA LYS A 63 -16.20 3.12 -29.55
C LYS A 63 -17.32 2.12 -29.22
N ALA A 64 -17.30 1.52 -28.03
CA ALA A 64 -18.31 0.57 -27.58
C ALA A 64 -19.55 1.26 -26.99
N ARG A 65 -19.56 2.60 -26.82
CA ARG A 65 -20.72 3.35 -26.35
C ARG A 65 -21.81 3.29 -27.43
N PRO A 66 -22.86 2.44 -27.29
CA PRO A 66 -23.95 2.46 -28.23
C PRO A 66 -24.74 3.76 -27.98
N ALA A 67 -25.46 4.25 -28.99
CA ALA A 67 -26.53 5.23 -28.80
C ALA A 67 -27.73 4.63 -28.03
N ALA A 68 -27.46 3.89 -26.95
CA ALA A 68 -28.45 3.23 -26.11
C ALA A 68 -29.01 4.23 -25.11
N GLY A 69 -30.34 4.30 -25.10
CA GLY A 69 -31.12 5.38 -24.53
C GLY A 69 -30.91 5.64 -23.04
N ALA A 70 -31.46 6.77 -22.62
CA ALA A 70 -31.45 7.37 -21.29
C ALA A 70 -31.68 6.43 -20.09
N GLN A 71 -32.11 5.18 -20.30
CA GLN A 71 -32.35 4.18 -19.25
C GLN A 71 -31.10 3.37 -18.85
N GLY A 72 -30.13 3.15 -19.75
CA GLY A 72 -28.87 2.45 -19.43
C GLY A 72 -27.87 3.37 -18.73
N ARG A 73 -27.81 4.64 -19.18
CA ARG A 73 -26.99 5.69 -18.55
C ARG A 73 -27.50 6.04 -17.15
N ALA A 74 -28.79 5.88 -16.87
CA ALA A 74 -29.33 6.06 -15.51
C ALA A 74 -28.96 4.92 -14.56
N ARG A 75 -28.81 3.67 -15.05
CA ARG A 75 -28.35 2.54 -14.24
C ARG A 75 -26.84 2.55 -14.03
N SER A 76 -26.04 2.83 -15.07
CA SER A 76 -24.59 2.94 -14.91
C SER A 76 -24.22 4.20 -14.11
N ALA A 77 -24.91 5.33 -14.30
CA ALA A 77 -24.72 6.49 -13.43
C ALA A 77 -25.23 6.21 -12.02
N ALA A 78 -26.23 5.36 -11.80
CA ALA A 78 -26.62 4.94 -10.45
C ALA A 78 -25.62 3.97 -9.81
N GLU A 79 -24.95 3.13 -10.58
CA GLU A 79 -23.88 2.23 -10.12
C GLU A 79 -22.57 2.99 -9.87
N ASP A 80 -22.20 3.92 -10.76
CA ASP A 80 -21.06 4.83 -10.61
C ASP A 80 -21.31 5.81 -9.45
N GLN A 81 -22.52 6.36 -9.34
CA GLN A 81 -22.93 7.17 -8.19
C GLN A 81 -23.01 6.33 -6.91
N GLN A 82 -23.42 5.07 -6.96
CA GLN A 82 -23.35 4.16 -5.80
C GLN A 82 -21.91 3.82 -5.42
N ALA A 83 -20.98 3.74 -6.38
CA ALA A 83 -19.56 3.52 -6.11
C ALA A 83 -18.88 4.77 -5.56
N GLU A 84 -19.23 5.96 -6.07
CA GLU A 84 -18.80 7.25 -5.51
C GLU A 84 -19.45 7.51 -4.14
N ASP A 85 -20.72 7.18 -3.96
CA ASP A 85 -21.43 7.23 -2.67
C ASP A 85 -20.87 6.16 -1.71
N ALA A 86 -20.41 5.00 -2.19
CA ALA A 86 -19.66 4.04 -1.39
C ALA A 86 -18.29 4.61 -0.98
N GLY A 87 -17.62 5.34 -1.87
CA GLY A 87 -16.43 6.14 -1.55
C GLY A 87 -16.70 7.21 -0.48
N ALA A 88 -17.85 7.88 -0.55
CA ALA A 88 -18.31 8.84 0.46
C ALA A 88 -18.75 8.17 1.77
N LEU A 89 -19.30 6.96 1.72
CA LEU A 89 -19.62 6.13 2.89
C LEU A 89 -18.37 5.50 3.53
N LEU A 90 -17.29 5.34 2.77
CA LEU A 90 -15.95 5.01 3.28
C LEU A 90 -15.26 6.25 3.90
N ALA A 91 -15.60 7.46 3.43
CA ALA A 91 -15.19 8.71 4.07
C ALA A 91 -16.02 9.02 5.34
N ALA A 92 -17.24 8.49 5.44
CA ALA A 92 -18.03 8.52 6.66
C ALA A 92 -17.51 7.49 7.68
N PRO A 93 -17.54 7.80 9.00
CA PRO A 93 -17.11 6.85 10.01
C PRO A 93 -17.99 5.59 9.94
N PHE A 94 -17.37 4.44 9.66
CA PHE A 94 -18.05 3.14 9.59
C PHE A 94 -18.81 2.86 10.90
N ARG A 95 -20.15 2.85 10.84
CA ARG A 95 -21.02 2.64 12.00
C ARG A 95 -21.61 1.24 11.98
N VAL A 96 -21.45 0.51 13.09
CA VAL A 96 -22.06 -0.80 13.28
C VAL A 96 -23.37 -0.63 14.05
N SER A 97 -24.45 -1.23 13.54
CA SER A 97 -25.75 -1.21 14.22
C SER A 97 -25.68 -1.97 15.55
N ALA A 98 -26.49 -1.59 16.54
CA ALA A 98 -26.53 -2.28 17.85
C ALA A 98 -26.84 -3.78 17.72
N ARG A 99 -27.65 -4.16 16.72
CA ARG A 99 -27.94 -5.55 16.37
C ARG A 99 -26.70 -6.31 15.91
N ALA A 100 -25.91 -5.71 15.01
CA ALA A 100 -24.65 -6.29 14.55
C ALA A 100 -23.59 -6.33 15.68
N ALA A 101 -23.57 -5.33 16.57
CA ALA A 101 -22.71 -5.33 17.74
C ALA A 101 -23.08 -6.46 18.74
N ALA A 102 -24.36 -6.78 18.90
CA ALA A 102 -24.80 -7.92 19.69
C ALA A 102 -24.45 -9.26 19.03
N ALA A 103 -24.60 -9.34 17.71
CA ALA A 103 -24.28 -10.53 16.92
C ALA A 103 -22.77 -10.83 16.86
N ALA A 104 -21.89 -9.87 17.13
CA ALA A 104 -20.44 -10.05 17.13
C ALA A 104 -19.91 -11.15 18.07
N ARG A 105 -20.72 -11.61 19.03
CA ARG A 105 -20.35 -12.71 19.93
C ARG A 105 -20.52 -14.08 19.28
N THR A 106 -21.41 -14.20 18.30
CA THR A 106 -21.83 -15.45 17.69
C THR A 106 -21.52 -15.51 16.20
N GLU A 107 -21.41 -14.35 15.55
CA GLU A 107 -21.22 -14.21 14.11
C GLU A 107 -19.83 -13.60 13.79
N PRO A 108 -18.94 -14.34 13.10
CA PRO A 108 -17.57 -13.89 12.84
C PRO A 108 -17.49 -12.64 11.96
N LEU A 109 -18.37 -12.51 10.97
CA LEU A 109 -18.45 -11.32 10.12
C LEU A 109 -18.90 -10.07 10.90
N SER A 110 -19.80 -10.26 11.87
CA SER A 110 -20.23 -9.17 12.76
C SER A 110 -19.11 -8.75 13.71
N ALA A 111 -18.29 -9.70 14.17
CA ALA A 111 -17.11 -9.42 14.99
C ALA A 111 -16.07 -8.59 14.24
N LEU A 112 -15.79 -8.94 12.98
CA LEU A 112 -14.92 -8.18 12.07
C LEU A 112 -15.43 -6.76 11.87
N ALA A 113 -16.71 -6.59 11.57
CA ALA A 113 -17.32 -5.28 11.42
C ALA A 113 -17.15 -4.41 12.69
N VAL A 114 -17.39 -4.96 13.88
CA VAL A 114 -17.18 -4.24 15.14
C VAL A 114 -15.71 -3.83 15.35
N GLN A 115 -14.76 -4.69 15.00
CA GLN A 115 -13.34 -4.39 15.12
C GLN A 115 -12.91 -3.26 14.18
N VAL A 116 -13.36 -3.29 12.92
CA VAL A 116 -13.09 -2.25 11.93
C VAL A 116 -13.72 -0.92 12.35
N ALA A 117 -14.95 -0.94 12.86
CA ALA A 117 -15.62 0.27 13.36
C ALA A 117 -14.87 0.94 14.51
N LYS A 118 -14.38 0.14 15.46
CA LYS A 118 -13.56 0.63 16.57
C LYS A 118 -12.23 1.19 16.08
N ALA A 119 -11.60 0.53 15.10
CA ALA A 119 -10.34 0.99 14.52
C ALA A 119 -10.50 2.33 13.76
N LEU A 120 -11.65 2.55 13.11
CA LEU A 120 -11.92 3.77 12.34
C LEU A 120 -12.45 4.93 13.20
N SER A 121 -12.67 4.72 14.49
CA SER A 121 -13.09 5.79 15.41
C SER A 121 -12.03 6.91 15.48
N PRO A 122 -12.43 8.20 15.49
CA PRO A 122 -11.50 9.32 15.66
C PRO A 122 -10.80 9.28 17.03
N ASP A 123 -11.42 8.69 18.05
CA ASP A 123 -10.90 8.60 19.41
C ASP A 123 -9.95 7.41 19.64
N ALA A 124 -9.76 6.55 18.63
CA ALA A 124 -8.90 5.39 18.76
C ALA A 124 -7.40 5.76 18.70
N ASN A 125 -6.65 5.37 19.73
CA ASN A 125 -5.19 5.50 19.76
C ASN A 125 -4.56 4.81 18.52
N PRO A 126 -3.56 5.41 17.85
CA PRO A 126 -2.84 4.80 16.73
C PRO A 126 -2.40 3.34 16.94
N VAL A 127 -1.93 2.99 18.15
CA VAL A 127 -1.51 1.62 18.47
C VAL A 127 -2.69 0.66 18.51
N GLU A 128 -3.81 1.10 19.10
CA GLU A 128 -5.03 0.31 19.21
C GLU A 128 -5.70 0.12 17.83
N ARG A 129 -5.67 1.15 17.00
CA ARG A 129 -6.10 1.11 15.60
C ARG A 129 -5.31 0.07 14.79
N ALA A 130 -3.99 0.10 14.85
CA ALA A 130 -3.14 -0.87 14.17
C ALA A 130 -3.41 -2.31 14.64
N ARG A 131 -3.59 -2.49 15.95
CA ARG A 131 -3.92 -3.80 16.55
C ARG A 131 -5.27 -4.32 16.06
N LEU A 132 -6.31 -3.49 16.05
CA LEU A 132 -7.65 -3.88 15.61
C LEU A 132 -7.68 -4.21 14.11
N ILE A 133 -6.95 -3.46 13.27
CA ILE A 133 -6.81 -3.75 11.84
C ILE A 133 -6.08 -5.08 11.63
N ALA A 134 -4.99 -5.32 12.35
CA ALA A 134 -4.25 -6.58 12.26
C ALA A 134 -5.10 -7.79 12.70
N MET A 135 -5.89 -7.65 13.76
CA MET A 135 -6.82 -8.71 14.20
C MET A 135 -7.93 -8.97 13.18
N ALA A 136 -8.50 -7.91 12.59
CA ALA A 136 -9.51 -8.05 11.54
C ALA A 136 -8.93 -8.71 10.28
N PHE A 137 -7.73 -8.33 9.88
CA PHE A 137 -7.02 -8.93 8.74
C PHE A 137 -6.68 -10.41 8.99
N ALA A 138 -6.20 -10.75 10.18
CA ALA A 138 -5.90 -12.14 10.52
C ALA A 138 -7.15 -13.03 10.51
N ALA A 139 -8.28 -12.50 11.00
CA ALA A 139 -9.55 -13.22 11.02
C ALA A 139 -10.15 -13.41 9.61
N SER A 140 -9.92 -12.49 8.65
CA SER A 140 -10.36 -12.68 7.25
C SER A 140 -9.49 -13.68 6.47
N HIS A 141 -8.24 -13.90 6.87
CA HIS A 141 -7.31 -14.83 6.18
C HIS A 141 -7.28 -16.23 6.79
N ARG A 142 -7.84 -16.42 7.99
CA ARG A 142 -7.87 -17.73 8.67
C ARG A 142 -8.82 -18.73 8.01
N GLU A 143 -9.76 -18.26 7.20
CA GLU A 143 -10.71 -19.09 6.46
C GLU A 143 -10.10 -19.70 5.19
N ALA A 144 -8.96 -19.18 4.72
CA ALA A 144 -8.25 -19.65 3.52
C ALA A 144 -7.23 -20.78 3.77
N TYR A 145 -7.02 -21.21 5.03
CA TYR A 145 -6.10 -22.30 5.40
C TYR A 145 -6.82 -23.46 6.11
N ARG A 146 -8.10 -23.66 5.82
CA ARG A 146 -8.90 -24.75 6.41
C ARG A 146 -9.20 -25.86 5.39
N GLU A 147 -8.16 -26.41 4.80
CA GLU A 147 -8.13 -27.72 4.10
C GLU A 147 -6.77 -28.35 4.52
N ASP A 148 -6.62 -29.56 5.06
CA ASP A 148 -7.47 -30.75 5.07
C ASP A 148 -7.40 -31.48 6.44
N PRO A 149 -8.47 -32.18 6.85
CA PRO A 149 -8.33 -33.25 7.83
C PRO A 149 -7.56 -34.40 7.17
N ILE A 150 -6.33 -34.64 7.64
CA ILE A 150 -5.63 -35.90 7.38
C ILE A 150 -6.50 -36.99 8.00
N ALA A 151 -7.25 -37.70 7.17
CA ALA A 151 -7.95 -38.92 7.54
C ALA A 151 -6.93 -39.98 7.99
N PRO A 152 -7.28 -40.82 8.98
CA PRO A 152 -6.35 -41.76 9.62
C PRO A 152 -5.81 -42.85 8.68
#